data_AF-A0A3B0QP04-F1
#
_entry.id   AF-A0A3B0QP04-F1
#
_cell.length_a   1.000
_cell.length_b   1.000
_cell.length_c   1.000
_cell.angle_alpha   90.00
_cell.angle_beta   90.00
_cell.angle_gamma   90.00
#
_symmetry.space_group_name_H-M   'P 1'
#
loop_
_entity.id
_entity.type
_entity.pdbx_description
1 polymer ?
#
loop_
_entity_poly.entity_id
_entity_poly.type
_entity_poly.pdbx_seq_one_letter_code
_entity_poly.pdbx_strand_id
1 'polypeptide(L)'
;AKSLAIGNPADGFYSARVMRDTGGWGEDATDPEIVAAIKLLAETEGVFAETAGGVTLGATIKLIESGRIPRDESIVISITGNGLKTQEALKGSLTDPPVINASLGDFDTLVKESGTEFTAKD
;
A
#
# COMPACT_ATOMS: atom_id res chain seq x y z
N ALA A 1 10.88 -3.23 -4.92
CA ALA A 1 10.38 -4.33 -4.04
C ALA A 1 11.35 -5.52 -3.95
N LYS A 2 11.80 -5.94 -2.76
CA LYS A 2 12.80 -7.03 -2.61
C LYS A 2 12.21 -8.43 -2.77
N SER A 3 11.03 -8.71 -2.19
CA SER A 3 10.40 -10.05 -2.20
C SER A 3 10.01 -10.55 -3.60
N LEU A 4 10.06 -9.67 -4.61
CA LEU A 4 9.68 -9.91 -6.00
C LEU A 4 10.82 -9.66 -7.00
N ALA A 5 12.04 -9.44 -6.52
CA ALA A 5 13.21 -9.15 -7.36
C ALA A 5 13.76 -10.41 -8.05
N ILE A 6 12.95 -11.03 -8.91
CA ILE A 6 13.25 -12.28 -9.62
C ILE A 6 13.28 -11.99 -11.12
N GLY A 7 14.47 -12.01 -11.73
CA GLY A 7 14.63 -11.71 -13.16
C GLY A 7 14.15 -12.83 -14.11
N ASN A 8 14.12 -14.08 -13.64
CA ASN A 8 13.63 -15.22 -14.40
C ASN A 8 12.77 -16.13 -13.51
N PRO A 9 11.47 -15.85 -13.35
CA PRO A 9 10.60 -16.63 -12.47
C PRO A 9 10.37 -18.03 -13.04
N ALA A 10 10.59 -19.06 -12.20
CA ALA A 10 10.45 -20.47 -12.58
C ALA A 10 9.08 -20.78 -13.20
N ASP A 11 8.02 -20.19 -12.64
CA ASP A 11 6.64 -20.41 -13.10
C ASP A 11 6.15 -19.33 -14.09
N GLY A 12 7.02 -18.44 -14.55
CA GLY A 12 6.64 -17.30 -15.42
C GLY A 12 5.90 -17.72 -16.69
N PHE A 13 6.30 -18.86 -17.28
CA PHE A 13 5.62 -19.41 -18.46
C PHE A 13 4.20 -19.91 -18.16
N TYR A 14 3.96 -20.49 -16.98
CA TYR A 14 2.63 -20.90 -16.56
C TYR A 14 1.74 -19.69 -16.31
N SER A 15 2.25 -18.66 -15.63
CA SER A 15 1.53 -17.41 -15.39
C SER A 15 1.14 -16.72 -16.71
N ALA A 16 2.07 -16.60 -17.66
CA ALA A 16 1.80 -15.99 -18.97
C ALA A 16 0.76 -16.78 -19.78
N ARG A 17 0.76 -18.11 -19.67
CA ARG A 17 -0.28 -18.96 -20.27
C ARG A 17 -1.64 -18.69 -19.65
N VAL A 18 -1.75 -18.75 -18.32
CA VAL A 18 -3.03 -18.52 -17.62
C VAL A 18 -3.59 -17.13 -17.93
N MET A 19 -2.75 -16.09 -17.95
CA MET A 19 -3.18 -14.75 -18.35
C MET A 19 -3.77 -14.74 -19.77
N ARG A 20 -3.10 -15.37 -20.74
CA ARG A 20 -3.61 -15.43 -22.12
C ARG A 20 -4.91 -16.22 -22.21
N ASP A 21 -4.99 -17.38 -21.56
CA ASP A 21 -6.13 -18.30 -21.63
C ASP A 21 -7.38 -17.70 -20.95
N THR A 22 -7.19 -16.87 -19.92
CA THR A 22 -8.28 -16.19 -19.20
C THR A 22 -8.61 -14.81 -19.76
N GLY A 23 -7.83 -14.30 -20.72
CA GLY A 23 -7.95 -12.91 -21.19
C GLY A 23 -7.52 -11.86 -20.16
N GLY A 24 -6.76 -12.28 -19.15
CA GLY A 24 -6.22 -11.42 -18.09
C GLY A 24 -5.07 -10.52 -18.55
N TRP A 25 -4.66 -9.64 -17.64
CA TRP A 25 -3.64 -8.63 -17.88
C TRP A 25 -2.58 -8.66 -16.78
N GLY A 26 -1.39 -8.15 -17.11
CA GLY A 26 -0.30 -7.96 -16.17
C GLY A 26 0.20 -6.54 -16.31
N GLU A 27 0.64 -5.97 -15.20
CA GLU A 27 1.07 -4.58 -15.12
C GLU A 27 2.21 -4.47 -14.11
N ASP A 28 3.11 -3.52 -14.32
CA ASP A 28 4.22 -3.26 -13.40
C ASP A 28 3.84 -2.18 -12.38
N ALA A 29 4.63 -2.08 -11.30
CA ALA A 29 4.53 -0.99 -10.34
C ALA A 29 5.93 -0.49 -9.98
N THR A 30 6.13 0.81 -10.10
CA THR A 30 7.35 1.51 -9.70
C THR A 30 7.45 1.58 -8.18
N ASP A 31 8.65 1.73 -7.63
CA ASP A 31 8.83 1.85 -6.18
C ASP A 31 7.98 2.97 -5.53
N PRO A 32 7.83 4.17 -6.12
CA PRO A 32 6.89 5.19 -5.61
C PRO A 32 5.43 4.75 -5.60
N GLU A 33 4.95 4.08 -6.65
CA GLU A 33 3.57 3.55 -6.72
C GLU A 33 3.35 2.47 -5.65
N ILE A 34 4.34 1.61 -5.41
CA ILE A 34 4.29 0.59 -4.36
C ILE A 34 4.14 1.24 -2.98
N VAL A 35 4.93 2.27 -2.68
CA VAL A 35 4.84 3.01 -1.42
C VAL A 35 3.49 3.70 -1.28
N ALA A 36 3.00 4.36 -2.35
CA ALA A 36 1.71 5.02 -2.35
C ALA A 36 0.56 4.02 -2.11
N ALA A 37 0.61 2.84 -2.74
CA ALA A 37 -0.37 1.78 -2.55
C ALA A 37 -0.38 1.22 -1.11
N ILE A 38 0.80 1.00 -0.51
CA ILE A 38 0.89 0.56 0.90
C ILE A 38 0.26 1.60 1.83
N LYS A 39 0.55 2.88 1.61
CA LYS A 39 -0.02 3.98 2.41
C LYS A 39 -1.53 4.04 2.24
N LEU A 40 -2.03 4.01 1.01
CA LEU A 40 -3.46 4.04 0.71
C LEU A 40 -4.20 2.94 1.47
N LEU A 41 -3.71 1.70 1.38
CA LEU A 41 -4.35 0.55 2.03
C LEU A 41 -4.34 0.66 3.56
N ALA A 42 -3.25 1.17 4.14
CA ALA A 42 -3.14 1.37 5.58
C ALA A 42 -4.04 2.52 6.08
N GLU A 43 -4.11 3.62 5.33
CA GLU A 43 -4.85 4.83 5.69
C GLU A 43 -6.36 4.68 5.48
N THR A 44 -6.83 3.90 4.50
CA THR A 44 -8.27 3.74 4.23
C THR A 44 -8.88 2.48 4.82
N GLU A 45 -8.15 1.35 4.81
CA GLU A 45 -8.69 0.05 5.22
C GLU A 45 -8.07 -0.49 6.52
N GLY A 46 -7.05 0.18 7.06
CA GLY A 46 -6.30 -0.32 8.22
C GLY A 46 -5.50 -1.59 7.94
N VAL A 47 -5.21 -1.89 6.66
CA VAL A 47 -4.45 -3.08 6.27
C VAL A 47 -3.01 -2.71 5.92
N PHE A 48 -2.07 -3.11 6.76
CA PHE A 48 -0.65 -2.85 6.53
C PHE A 48 0.04 -4.00 5.77
N ALA A 49 0.27 -3.79 4.48
CA ALA A 49 0.87 -4.77 3.56
C ALA A 49 2.39 -4.62 3.38
N GLU A 50 3.08 -5.72 3.03
CA GLU A 50 4.48 -5.65 2.58
C GLU A 50 4.59 -5.16 1.11
N THR A 51 5.82 -5.01 0.61
CA THR A 51 6.07 -4.56 -0.78
C THR A 51 5.33 -5.37 -1.86
N ALA A 52 5.12 -6.68 -1.65
CA ALA A 52 4.35 -7.50 -2.57
C ALA A 52 2.88 -7.07 -2.65
N GLY A 53 2.24 -6.77 -1.51
CA GLY A 53 0.88 -6.24 -1.50
C GLY A 53 0.78 -4.84 -2.10
N GLY A 54 1.81 -4.01 -1.91
CA GLY A 54 1.95 -2.72 -2.60
C GLY A 54 2.02 -2.85 -4.12
N VAL A 55 2.76 -3.82 -4.65
CA VAL A 55 2.77 -4.14 -6.09
C VAL A 55 1.40 -4.57 -6.57
N THR A 56 0.74 -5.49 -5.86
CA THR A 56 -0.58 -5.99 -6.27
C THR A 56 -1.61 -4.88 -6.33
N LEU A 57 -1.69 -4.02 -5.32
CA LEU A 57 -2.63 -2.90 -5.32
C LEU A 57 -2.23 -1.82 -6.35
N GLY A 58 -0.96 -1.46 -6.46
CA GLY A 58 -0.49 -0.47 -7.45
C GLY A 58 -0.78 -0.89 -8.89
N ALA A 59 -0.49 -2.14 -9.24
CA ALA A 59 -0.84 -2.72 -10.53
C ALA A 59 -2.37 -2.75 -10.76
N THR A 60 -3.15 -3.09 -9.71
CA THR A 60 -4.62 -3.09 -9.80
C THR A 60 -5.16 -1.69 -10.09
N ILE A 61 -4.64 -0.65 -9.43
CA ILE A 61 -5.03 0.75 -9.67
C ILE A 61 -4.78 1.12 -11.14
N LYS A 62 -3.59 0.84 -11.68
CA LYS A 62 -3.26 1.11 -13.10
C LYS A 62 -4.17 0.35 -14.07
N LEU A 63 -4.51 -0.91 -13.75
CA LEU A 63 -5.42 -1.72 -14.58
C LEU A 63 -6.86 -1.20 -14.56
N ILE A 64 -7.32 -0.66 -13.43
CA ILE A 64 -8.62 0.02 -13.34
C ILE A 64 -8.60 1.34 -14.12
N GLU A 65 -7.55 2.14 -13.98
CA GLU A 65 -7.40 3.44 -14.65
C GLU A 65 -7.31 3.31 -16.17
N SER A 66 -6.65 2.26 -16.66
CA SER A 66 -6.58 1.93 -18.09
C SER A 66 -7.85 1.28 -18.64
N GLY A 67 -8.85 0.99 -17.79
CA GLY A 67 -10.11 0.36 -18.17
C GLY A 67 -9.99 -1.14 -18.47
N ARG A 68 -8.90 -1.80 -18.07
CA ARG A 68 -8.74 -3.26 -18.18
C ARG A 68 -9.56 -4.00 -17.12
N ILE A 69 -9.65 -3.43 -15.92
CA ILE A 69 -10.53 -3.89 -14.84
C ILE A 69 -11.68 -2.88 -14.72
N PRO A 70 -12.94 -3.28 -14.95
CA PRO A 70 -14.12 -2.43 -14.74
C PRO A 70 -14.21 -1.93 -13.30
N ARG A 71 -14.75 -0.71 -13.11
CA ARG A 71 -14.93 -0.11 -11.78
C ARG A 71 -16.17 -0.61 -11.04
N ASP A 72 -17.09 -1.23 -11.76
CA ASP A 72 -18.42 -1.63 -11.34
C ASP A 72 -18.56 -3.15 -11.10
N GLU A 73 -17.44 -3.86 -11.02
CA GLU A 73 -17.39 -5.28 -10.67
C GLU A 73 -16.78 -5.55 -9.29
N SER A 74 -17.02 -6.76 -8.77
CA SER A 74 -16.38 -7.20 -7.53
C SER A 74 -14.96 -7.68 -7.80
N ILE A 75 -13.99 -7.06 -7.12
CA ILE A 75 -12.56 -7.35 -7.29
C ILE A 75 -12.03 -7.95 -5.99
N VAL A 76 -11.26 -9.04 -6.11
CA VAL A 76 -10.51 -9.64 -4.99
C VAL A 76 -9.03 -9.40 -5.22
N ILE A 77 -8.38 -8.72 -4.28
CA ILE A 77 -6.94 -8.49 -4.27
C ILE A 77 -6.31 -9.36 -3.18
N SER A 78 -5.37 -10.23 -3.54
CA SER A 78 -4.68 -11.09 -2.59
C SER A 78 -3.46 -10.40 -1.98
N ILE A 79 -3.59 -9.92 -0.74
CA ILE A 79 -2.47 -9.37 0.03
C ILE A 79 -1.71 -10.50 0.72
N THR A 80 -0.64 -10.96 0.06
CA THR A 80 0.07 -12.19 0.46
C THR A 80 1.01 -12.03 1.64
N GLY A 81 1.30 -10.80 2.08
CA GLY A 81 2.33 -10.55 3.08
C GLY A 81 2.10 -9.34 3.97
N ASN A 82 2.51 -9.49 5.23
CA ASN A 82 2.32 -8.52 6.30
C ASN A 82 3.41 -7.43 6.27
N GLY A 83 3.00 -6.17 6.45
CA GLY A 83 3.87 -4.99 6.36
C GLY A 83 5.04 -4.97 7.34
N LEU A 84 4.98 -5.71 8.46
CA LEU A 84 6.09 -5.82 9.41
C LEU A 84 7.34 -6.49 8.80
N LYS A 85 7.22 -7.21 7.68
CA LYS A 85 8.36 -7.83 7.00
C LYS A 85 9.27 -6.85 6.27
N THR A 86 8.72 -5.74 5.76
CA THR A 86 9.45 -4.83 4.87
C THR A 86 9.25 -3.37 5.27
N GLN A 87 9.37 -3.06 6.56
CA GLN A 87 9.18 -1.70 7.07
C GLN A 87 10.19 -0.71 6.47
N GLU A 88 11.38 -1.18 6.06
CA GLU A 88 12.39 -0.34 5.45
C GLU A 88 11.96 0.28 4.12
N ALA A 89 10.96 -0.31 3.44
CA ALA A 89 10.41 0.24 2.21
C ALA A 89 9.67 1.57 2.43
N LEU A 90 9.25 1.85 3.66
CA LEU A 90 8.59 3.10 4.06
C LEU A 90 9.55 4.11 4.71
N LYS A 91 10.83 3.77 4.85
CA LYS A 91 11.80 4.66 5.48
C LYS A 91 11.97 5.93 4.64
N GLY A 92 11.70 7.09 5.24
CA GLY A 92 11.77 8.39 4.57
C GLY A 92 10.55 8.74 3.70
N SER A 93 9.51 7.89 3.66
CA SER A 93 8.23 8.20 3.00
C SER A 93 7.10 8.52 3.98
N LEU A 94 7.39 8.41 5.28
CA LEU A 94 6.53 8.79 6.38
C LEU A 94 6.99 10.12 6.98
N THR A 95 6.03 10.92 7.45
CA THR A 95 6.31 12.13 8.21
C THR A 95 6.78 11.75 9.60
N ASP A 96 7.86 12.36 10.08
CA ASP A 96 8.31 12.16 11.45
C ASP A 96 7.24 12.65 12.43
N PRO A 97 6.97 11.88 13.50
CA PRO A 97 6.02 12.33 14.50
C PRO A 97 6.58 13.58 15.22
N PRO A 98 5.71 14.55 15.55
CA PRO A 98 6.12 15.70 16.35
C PRO A 98 6.67 15.24 17.70
N VAL A 99 7.81 15.82 18.10
CA VAL A 99 8.46 15.51 19.39
C VAL A 99 8.15 16.63 20.38
N ILE A 100 7.53 16.27 21.51
CA ILE A 100 7.16 17.18 22.60
C ILE A 100 7.81 16.74 23.91
N ASN A 101 7.86 17.63 24.92
CA ASN A 101 8.28 17.22 26.26
C ASN A 101 7.22 16.32 26.91
N ALA A 102 7.60 15.59 27.97
CA ALA A 102 6.69 14.76 28.77
C ALA A 102 5.77 15.62 29.67
N SER A 103 4.95 16.45 29.04
CA SER A 103 4.10 17.47 29.66
C SER A 103 2.73 17.48 28.97
N LEU A 104 1.66 17.49 29.78
CA LEU A 104 0.30 17.64 29.25
C LEU A 104 0.10 18.99 28.54
N GLY A 105 0.77 20.05 28.99
CA GLY A 105 0.67 21.37 28.37
C GLY A 105 1.25 21.42 26.95
N ASP A 106 2.35 20.70 26.71
CA ASP A 106 2.96 20.60 25.38
C ASP A 106 2.08 19.77 24.45
N PHE A 107 1.44 18.71 24.97
CA PHE A 107 0.46 17.92 24.24
C PHE A 107 -0.75 18.75 23.83
N ASP A 108 -1.35 19.50 24.76
CA ASP A 108 -2.50 20.37 24.49
C ASP A 108 -2.17 21.44 23.43
N THR A 109 -0.95 21.96 23.44
CA THR A 109 -0.47 22.95 22.47
C THR A 109 -0.38 22.32 21.08
N LEU A 110 0.26 21.15 20.96
CA LEU A 110 0.37 20.40 19.70
C LEU A 110 -1.01 20.07 19.11
N VAL A 111 -1.94 19.61 19.94
CA VAL A 111 -3.31 19.30 19.51
C VAL A 111 -4.01 20.52 18.96
N LYS A 112 -3.95 21.67 19.66
CA LYS A 112 -4.57 22.93 19.20
C LYS A 112 -3.98 23.40 17.86
N GLU A 113 -2.67 23.32 17.70
CA GLU A 113 -1.98 23.73 16.46
C GLU A 113 -2.27 22.79 15.29
N SER A 114 -2.52 21.50 15.55
CA SER A 114 -2.87 20.51 14.52
C SER A 114 -4.26 20.73 13.92
N GLY A 115 -5.11 21.58 14.52
CA GLY A 115 -6.48 21.80 14.10
C GLY A 115 -7.40 20.57 14.25
N THR A 116 -6.93 19.52 14.93
CA THR A 116 -7.68 18.28 15.13
C THR A 116 -8.48 18.38 16.43
N GLU A 117 -9.81 18.43 16.34
CA GLU A 117 -10.68 18.34 17.52
C GLU A 117 -10.73 16.88 18.02
N PHE A 118 -10.09 16.60 19.14
CA PHE A 118 -10.27 15.34 19.86
C PHE A 118 -11.42 15.51 20.85
N THR A 119 -12.58 14.95 20.51
CA THR A 119 -13.66 14.78 21.50
C THR A 119 -13.35 13.55 22.35
N ALA A 120 -13.20 13.75 23.66
CA ALA A 120 -13.20 12.63 24.58
C ALA A 120 -14.56 11.94 24.47
N LYS A 121 -14.57 10.65 24.12
CA LYS A 121 -15.75 9.82 24.35
C LYS A 121 -15.81 9.51 25.84
N ASP A 122 -16.92 9.91 26.47
CA ASP A 122 -17.27 9.58 27.85
C ASP A 122 -17.27 8.05 28.10
#